data_AF-A0A261KRY1-F1
#
_entry.id   AF-A0A261KRY1-F1
#
_cell.length_a   1.000
_cell.length_b   1.000
_cell.length_c   1.000
_cell.angle_alpha   90.00
_cell.angle_beta   90.00
_cell.angle_gamma   90.00
#
_symmetry.space_group_name_H-M   'P 1'
#
loop_
_entity.id
_entity.type
_entity.pdbx_description
1 polymer ?
#
loop_
_entity_poly.entity_id
_entity_poly.type
_entity_poly.pdbx_seq_one_letter_code
_entity_poly.pdbx_strand_id
1 'polypeptide(L)'
;MSQQELFVIWSEEADAAMGAKEAGIIINLWKCVGTRRVIAIVDVESPDQLDQIIMDLPIMKKMGQYVNIEVTSLRPYEDFATDLKARKN
;
A
#
# COMPACT_ATOMS: atom_id res chain seq x y z
N MET A 1 -2.20 18.75 16.77
CA MET A 1 -0.99 18.09 16.28
C MET A 1 -0.04 19.14 15.75
N SER A 2 1.20 19.15 16.21
CA SER A 2 2.26 20.03 15.70
C SER A 2 2.84 19.50 14.39
N GLN A 3 3.57 20.34 13.65
CA GLN A 3 4.27 19.91 12.44
C GLN A 3 5.34 18.85 12.75
N GLN A 4 6.03 18.97 13.89
CA GLN A 4 7.06 18.04 14.31
C GLN A 4 6.48 16.67 14.64
N GLU A 5 5.33 16.63 15.34
CA GLU A 5 4.60 15.37 15.59
C GLU A 5 4.21 14.69 14.28
N LEU A 6 3.74 15.45 13.28
CA LEU A 6 3.41 14.91 11.97
C LEU A 6 4.63 14.28 11.29
N PHE A 7 5.80 14.94 11.33
CA PHE A 7 7.02 14.37 10.75
C PHE A 7 7.50 13.11 11.47
N VAL A 8 7.35 13.03 12.80
CA VAL A 8 7.66 11.80 13.55
C VAL A 8 6.77 10.64 13.08
N ILE A 9 5.47 10.87 12.95
CA ILE A 9 4.53 9.84 12.45
C ILE A 9 4.90 9.38 11.05
N TRP A 10 5.23 10.34 10.16
CA TRP A 10 5.64 10.01 8.78
C TRP A 10 6.98 9.27 8.72
N SER A 11 7.91 9.54 9.64
CA SER A 11 9.18 8.81 9.71
C SER A 11 8.94 7.36 10.11
N GLU A 12 8.14 7.13 11.16
CA GLU A 12 7.79 5.77 11.60
C GLU A 12 7.02 5.00 10.51
N GLU A 13 6.11 5.67 9.81
CA GLU A 13 5.38 5.10 8.68
C GLU A 13 6.34 4.72 7.54
N ALA A 14 7.32 5.57 7.24
CA ALA A 14 8.33 5.29 6.23
C ALA A 14 9.19 4.08 6.63
N ASP A 15 9.62 3.98 7.89
CA ASP A 15 10.40 2.84 8.38
C ASP A 15 9.60 1.53 8.27
N ALA A 16 8.31 1.54 8.66
CA ALA A 16 7.43 0.39 8.53
C ALA A 16 7.23 -0.02 7.07
N ALA A 17 6.99 0.93 6.17
CA ALA A 17 6.82 0.66 4.75
C ALA A 17 8.10 0.16 4.09
N MET A 18 9.27 0.69 4.48
CA MET A 18 10.55 0.20 3.98
C MET A 18 10.85 -1.22 4.47
N GLY A 19 10.56 -1.54 5.73
CA GLY A 19 10.67 -2.90 6.26
C GLY A 19 9.74 -3.90 5.55
N ALA A 20 8.49 -3.50 5.25
CA ALA A 20 7.56 -4.34 4.49
C ALA A 20 8.01 -4.56 3.03
N LYS A 21 8.70 -3.58 2.44
CA LYS A 21 9.31 -3.72 1.11
C LYS A 21 10.49 -4.69 1.13
N GLU A 22 11.35 -4.60 2.14
CA GLU A 22 12.46 -5.55 2.33
C GLU A 22 11.96 -6.97 2.57
N ALA A 23 10.82 -7.13 3.26
CA ALA A 23 10.15 -8.41 3.48
C ALA A 23 9.41 -8.96 2.23
N GLY A 24 9.36 -8.20 1.12
CA GLY A 24 8.72 -8.61 -0.12
C GLY A 24 7.20 -8.44 -0.18
N ILE A 25 6.57 -7.93 0.88
CA ILE A 25 5.11 -7.66 0.90
C ILE A 25 4.79 -6.47 -0.03
N ILE A 26 5.60 -5.41 0.01
CA ILE A 26 5.45 -4.26 -0.88
C ILE A 26 6.34 -4.47 -2.10
N ILE A 27 5.73 -4.71 -3.25
CA ILE A 27 6.42 -4.88 -4.54
C ILE A 27 6.92 -3.52 -5.05
N ASN A 28 6.07 -2.49 -4.95
CA ASN A 28 6.46 -1.13 -5.28
C ASN A 28 5.81 -0.10 -4.35
N LEU A 29 6.51 1.02 -4.14
CA LEU A 29 6.10 2.09 -3.25
C LEU A 29 6.49 3.45 -3.83
N TRP A 30 5.53 4.38 -3.85
CA TRP A 30 5.75 5.75 -4.33
C TRP A 30 5.06 6.77 -3.45
N LYS A 31 5.72 7.92 -3.29
CA LYS A 31 5.14 9.12 -2.72
C LYS A 31 4.61 10.02 -3.84
N CYS A 32 3.33 10.38 -3.79
CA CYS A 32 2.79 11.38 -4.70
C CYS A 32 3.35 12.77 -4.32
N VAL A 33 3.98 13.45 -5.27
CA VAL A 33 4.60 14.77 -5.06
C VAL A 33 3.51 15.81 -4.79
N GLY A 34 3.74 16.71 -3.81
CA GLY A 34 2.85 17.83 -3.49
C GLY A 34 1.53 17.48 -2.82
N THR A 35 1.26 16.21 -2.52
CA THR A 35 0.00 15.75 -1.92
C THR A 35 0.27 14.84 -0.72
N ARG A 36 -0.70 14.62 0.19
CA ARG A 36 -0.57 13.66 1.30
C ARG A 36 -1.01 12.24 0.87
N ARG A 37 -0.45 11.73 -0.23
CA ARG A 37 -0.79 10.40 -0.80
C ARG A 37 0.44 9.53 -1.04
N VAL A 38 0.29 8.24 -0.75
CA VAL A 38 1.24 7.16 -1.07
C VAL A 38 0.52 6.17 -1.96
N ILE A 39 1.23 5.57 -2.91
CA ILE A 39 0.74 4.47 -3.73
C ILE A 39 1.66 3.28 -3.46
N ALA A 40 1.08 2.15 -3.07
CA ALA A 40 1.79 0.89 -2.89
C ALA A 40 1.15 -0.19 -3.76
N ILE A 41 1.99 -1.01 -4.39
CA ILE A 41 1.59 -2.31 -4.93
C ILE A 41 2.06 -3.34 -3.93
N VAL A 42 1.12 -4.15 -3.43
CA VAL A 42 1.37 -5.16 -2.41
C VAL A 42 1.03 -6.53 -2.94
N ASP A 43 1.81 -7.53 -2.52
CA ASP A 43 1.55 -8.94 -2.74
C ASP A 43 1.18 -9.57 -1.39
N VAL A 44 -0.05 -10.07 -1.32
CA VAL A 44 -0.68 -10.59 -0.10
C VAL A 44 -1.50 -11.82 -0.46
N GLU A 45 -1.55 -12.78 0.44
CA GLU A 45 -2.22 -14.07 0.23
C GLU A 45 -3.75 -13.93 0.29
N SER A 46 -4.25 -12.93 1.02
CA SER A 46 -5.69 -12.70 1.18
C SER A 46 -6.05 -11.23 1.44
N PRO A 47 -7.31 -10.83 1.16
CA PRO A 47 -7.82 -9.52 1.57
C PRO A 47 -7.75 -9.30 3.09
N ASP A 48 -7.91 -10.36 3.89
CA ASP A 48 -7.86 -10.28 5.36
C ASP A 48 -6.46 -9.90 5.85
N GLN A 49 -5.42 -10.42 5.19
CA GLN A 49 -4.03 -10.05 5.49
C GLN A 49 -3.80 -8.56 5.18
N LEU A 50 -4.34 -8.06 4.07
CA LEU A 50 -4.24 -6.64 3.73
C LEU A 50 -4.91 -5.74 4.77
N ASP A 51 -6.11 -6.12 5.23
CA ASP A 51 -6.84 -5.35 6.24
C ASP A 51 -6.07 -5.27 7.56
N GLN A 52 -5.48 -6.39 8.01
CA GLN A 52 -4.64 -6.43 9.19
C GLN A 52 -3.41 -5.52 9.06
N ILE A 53 -2.69 -5.61 7.93
CA ILE A 53 -1.52 -4.76 7.65
C ILE A 53 -1.91 -3.28 7.71
N ILE A 54 -3.03 -2.89 7.08
CA ILE A 54 -3.53 -1.52 7.06
C ILE A 54 -3.82 -1.01 8.46
N MET A 55 -4.50 -1.80 9.29
CA MET A 55 -4.82 -1.43 10.68
C MET A 55 -3.56 -1.33 11.54
N ASP A 56 -2.50 -2.03 11.17
CA ASP A 56 -1.24 -2.02 11.89
C ASP A 56 -0.29 -0.87 11.55
N LEU A 57 -0.55 -0.13 10.46
CA LEU A 57 0.26 1.01 10.05
C LEU A 57 0.33 2.10 11.14
N PRO A 58 1.52 2.64 11.44
CA PRO A 58 1.68 3.74 12.39
C PRO A 58 0.73 4.92 12.15
N ILE A 59 0.55 5.34 10.89
CA ILE A 59 -0.35 6.43 10.54
C ILE A 59 -1.81 6.09 10.80
N MET A 60 -2.21 4.83 10.62
CA MET A 60 -3.58 4.37 10.87
C MET A 60 -3.87 4.37 12.37
N LYS A 61 -2.95 3.84 13.18
CA LYS A 61 -3.07 3.83 14.65
C LYS A 61 -3.13 5.22 15.26
N LYS A 62 -2.35 6.17 14.73
CA LYS A 62 -2.23 7.53 15.30
C LYS A 62 -3.20 8.53 14.69
N MET A 63 -3.69 8.30 13.47
CA MET A 63 -4.47 9.28 12.72
C MET A 63 -5.69 8.68 12.01
N GLY A 64 -6.15 7.47 12.34
CA GLY A 64 -7.10 6.71 11.55
C GLY A 64 -8.30 7.46 10.97
N GLN A 65 -8.96 8.33 11.75
CA GLN A 65 -10.08 9.15 11.26
C GLN A 65 -9.75 10.14 10.12
N TYR A 66 -8.47 10.40 9.89
CA TYR A 66 -7.93 11.30 8.87
C TYR A 66 -7.19 10.54 7.75
N VAL A 67 -7.20 9.22 7.78
CA VAL A 67 -6.55 8.37 6.77
C VAL A 67 -7.63 7.78 5.88
N ASN A 68 -7.51 8.05 4.58
CA ASN A 68 -8.38 7.48 3.56
C ASN A 68 -7.57 6.49 2.74
N ILE A 69 -8.09 5.28 2.58
CA ILE A 69 -7.45 4.20 1.84
C ILE A 69 -8.38 3.76 0.74
N GLU A 70 -7.81 3.62 -0.46
CA GLU A 70 -8.49 3.13 -1.64
C GLU A 70 -7.74 1.87 -2.09
N VAL A 71 -8.46 0.75 -2.19
CA VAL A 71 -7.89 -0.55 -2.56
C VAL A 71 -8.50 -0.97 -3.88
N THR A 72 -7.65 -1.46 -4.79
CA THR A 72 -8.06 -2.03 -6.07
C THR A 72 -7.29 -3.32 -6.29
N SER A 73 -7.99 -4.43 -6.47
CA SER A 73 -7.36 -5.71 -6.80
C SER A 73 -6.70 -5.63 -8.17
N LEU A 74 -5.45 -6.07 -8.24
CA LEU A 74 -4.68 -6.12 -9.48
C LEU A 74 -4.54 -7.58 -9.93
N ARG A 75 -4.58 -7.77 -11.24
CA ARG A 75 -4.29 -9.04 -11.91
C ARG A 75 -3.05 -8.85 -12.78
N PRO A 76 -2.10 -9.81 -12.83
CA PRO A 76 -1.01 -9.78 -13.81
C PRO A 76 -1.54 -9.65 -15.23
N TYR A 77 -0.98 -8.72 -16.00
CA TYR A 77 -1.47 -8.44 -17.35
C TYR A 77 -1.22 -9.62 -18.30
N GLU A 78 -0.17 -10.40 -18.04
CA GLU A 78 0.23 -11.60 -18.78
C GLU A 78 -0.87 -12.66 -18.79
N ASP A 79 -1.55 -12.86 -17.66
CA ASP A 79 -2.66 -13.80 -17.55
C ASP A 79 -3.84 -13.33 -18.39
N PHE A 80 -4.16 -12.03 -18.32
CA PHE A 80 -5.21 -11.44 -19.14
C PHE A 80 -4.87 -11.53 -20.65
N ALA A 81 -3.63 -11.26 -21.03
CA ALA A 81 -3.17 -11.39 -22.40
C ALA A 81 -3.25 -12.84 -22.90
N THR A 82 -3.04 -13.82 -22.03
CA THR A 82 -3.18 -15.25 -22.34
C THR A 82 -4.66 -15.60 -22.59
N ASP A 83 -5.58 -15.15 -21.75
CA ASP A 83 -7.02 -15.33 -21.94
C ASP A 83 -7.49 -14.75 -23.28
N LEU A 84 -7.02 -13.55 -23.64
CA LEU A 84 -7.39 -12.89 -24.88
C LEU A 84 -6.95 -13.70 -26.11
N LYS A 85 -5.75 -14.30 -26.07
CA LYS A 85 -5.26 -15.17 -27.16
C LYS A 85 -6.10 -16.44 -27.27
N ALA A 86 -6.47 -17.04 -26.14
CA ALA A 86 -7.28 -18.26 -26.12
C ALA A 86 -8.70 -18.04 -26.70
N ARG A 87 -9.28 -16.85 -26.53
CA ARG A 87 -10.61 -16.49 -27.05
C ARG A 87 -10.65 -16.15 -28.54
N LYS A 88 -9.50 -15.87 -29.16
CA LYS A 88 -9.42 -15.51 -30.59
C LYS A 88 -9.46 -16.75 -31.50
N ASN A 89 -9.17 -17.93 -30.96
CA ASN A 89 -9.18 -19.21 -31.66
C ASN A 89 -10.47 -19.97 -31.37
#